data_AF-A0A1X0RNU2-F1
#
_entry.id   AF-A0A1X0RNU2-F1
#
_cell.length_a   1.000
_cell.length_b   1.000
_cell.length_c   1.000
_cell.angle_alpha   90.00
_cell.angle_beta   90.00
_cell.angle_gamma   90.00
#
_symmetry.space_group_name_H-M   'P 1'
#
loop_
_entity.id
_entity.type
_entity.pdbx_description
1 polymer ?
#
loop_
_entity_poly.entity_id
_entity_poly.type
_entity_poly.pdbx_seq_one_letter_code
_entity_poly.pdbx_strand_id
1 'polypeptide(L)'
;MYWINCIALHKTHPYYAPTLKQLQAELYAAMAEIVQLQQQNASLRERLTQVYPATELPAANLSAVARLPESPWQRQPSHKLPFPPDSEFPSPIKVARPNITKPLPSQAAAAARTFSPSSANQGFKYLYVPVQRRIPISQLRNRIRRLHINSSHVLDIHYPDHHLVALLIHNDYDSELRSQLNKFAITVRDEYDPLDPTNLRDPAWSKWSYQDKVDYASGTFADCLIPAIRRIRAPVQDAAARFFIEKSFFGTEAFPEIFHHN
;
A
#
# COMPACT_ATOMS: atom_id res chain seq x y z
N MET A 1 -40.61 6.29 -5.70
CA MET A 1 -41.21 5.19 -4.90
C MET A 1 -40.15 4.12 -4.74
N TYR A 2 -40.01 3.57 -3.53
CA TYR A 2 -38.79 3.01 -2.91
C TYR A 2 -37.80 4.16 -2.59
N TRP A 3 -37.50 4.55 -1.36
CA TRP A 3 -37.28 3.77 -0.13
C TRP A 3 -37.90 4.50 1.08
N ILE A 4 -38.92 3.88 1.69
CA ILE A 4 -39.30 4.11 3.08
C ILE A 4 -39.16 2.74 3.73
N ASN A 5 -38.03 2.49 4.40
CA ASN A 5 -37.85 1.52 5.49
C ASN A 5 -36.37 1.32 5.85
N CYS A 6 -35.74 2.32 6.46
CA CYS A 6 -34.54 2.09 7.28
C CYS A 6 -34.67 2.57 8.73
N ILE A 7 -35.83 3.11 9.13
CA ILE A 7 -36.08 3.57 10.50
C ILE A 7 -37.12 2.65 11.16
N ALA A 8 -36.77 1.38 11.32
CA ALA A 8 -37.57 0.43 12.11
C ALA A 8 -36.74 -0.79 12.59
N LEU A 9 -35.50 -0.58 13.04
CA LEU A 9 -34.67 -1.67 13.58
C LEU A 9 -33.96 -1.33 14.90
N HIS A 10 -34.48 -0.34 15.65
CA HIS A 10 -34.10 -0.10 17.04
C HIS A 10 -35.21 -0.47 18.02
N LYS A 11 -35.72 -1.71 17.90
CA LYS A 11 -36.43 -2.38 18.99
C LYS A 11 -35.90 -3.82 19.12
N THR A 12 -34.94 -3.98 20.04
CA THR A 12 -34.61 -5.23 20.76
C THR A 12 -34.73 -6.52 19.95
N HIS A 13 -33.67 -6.86 19.20
CA HIS A 13 -33.52 -8.20 18.63
C HIS A 13 -32.98 -9.19 19.69
N PRO A 14 -33.70 -10.27 20.04
CA PRO A 14 -33.24 -11.29 20.99
C PRO A 14 -32.10 -12.17 20.44
N TYR A 15 -31.58 -11.88 19.25
CA TYR A 15 -30.53 -12.65 18.57
C TYR A 15 -29.09 -12.20 18.87
N TYR A 16 -28.87 -11.03 19.50
CA TYR A 16 -27.51 -10.51 19.77
C TYR A 16 -26.92 -10.91 21.13
N ALA A 17 -27.78 -11.22 22.10
CA ALA A 17 -27.34 -11.67 23.43
C ALA A 17 -26.52 -12.98 23.43
N PRO A 18 -26.84 -14.02 22.62
CA PRO A 18 -26.03 -15.24 22.58
C PRO A 18 -24.67 -15.01 21.92
N THR A 19 -24.59 -14.17 20.87
CA THR A 19 -23.34 -13.92 20.12
C THR A 19 -22.31 -13.16 20.96
N LEU A 20 -22.73 -12.19 21.77
CA LEU A 20 -21.82 -11.47 22.66
C LEU A 20 -21.23 -12.38 23.76
N LYS A 21 -22.04 -13.29 24.32
CA LYS A 21 -21.55 -14.26 25.32
C LYS A 21 -20.57 -15.24 24.71
N GLN A 22 -20.79 -15.67 23.47
CA GLN A 22 -19.88 -16.55 22.76
C GLN A 22 -18.53 -15.87 22.51
N LEU A 23 -18.53 -14.64 21.98
CA LEU A 23 -17.30 -13.87 21.75
C LEU A 23 -16.51 -13.62 23.05
N GLN A 24 -17.22 -13.38 24.15
CA GLN A 24 -16.58 -13.21 25.46
C GLN A 24 -15.96 -14.51 25.97
N ALA A 25 -16.62 -15.66 25.78
CA ALA A 25 -16.05 -16.97 26.12
C ALA A 25 -14.81 -17.31 25.27
N GLU A 26 -14.84 -17.02 23.97
CA GLU A 26 -13.70 -17.19 23.07
C GLU A 26 -12.51 -16.31 23.47
N LEU A 27 -12.77 -15.06 23.88
CA LEU A 27 -11.73 -14.16 24.38
C LEU A 27 -11.07 -14.70 25.66
N TYR A 28 -11.84 -15.19 26.62
CA TYR A 28 -11.28 -15.81 27.83
C TYR A 28 -10.49 -17.09 27.53
N ALA A 29 -10.96 -17.91 26.58
CA ALA A 29 -10.26 -19.12 26.16
C ALA A 29 -8.90 -18.80 25.51
N ALA A 30 -8.87 -17.82 24.60
CA ALA A 30 -7.63 -17.38 23.97
C ALA A 30 -6.64 -16.78 24.97
N MET A 31 -7.13 -16.01 25.95
CA MET A 31 -6.29 -15.48 27.03
C MET A 31 -5.65 -16.60 27.87
N ALA A 32 -6.42 -17.66 28.19
CA ALA A 32 -5.90 -18.81 28.93
C ALA A 32 -4.82 -19.56 28.14
N GLU A 33 -5.01 -19.73 26.83
CA GLU A 33 -4.02 -20.38 25.95
C GLU A 33 -2.73 -19.57 25.85
N ILE A 34 -2.81 -18.24 25.76
CA ILE A 34 -1.62 -17.36 25.76
C ILE A 34 -0.82 -17.53 27.06
N VAL A 35 -1.49 -17.54 28.22
CA VAL A 35 -0.81 -17.74 29.51
C VAL A 35 -0.14 -19.12 29.56
N GLN A 36 -0.80 -20.16 29.06
CA GLN A 36 -0.24 -21.51 29.00
C GLN A 36 0.99 -21.58 28.10
N LEU A 37 0.93 -20.99 26.89
CA LEU A 37 2.05 -20.94 25.95
C LEU A 37 3.22 -20.11 26.50
N GLN A 38 2.94 -19.03 27.24
CA GLN A 38 3.98 -18.25 27.91
C GLN A 38 4.68 -19.08 28.99
N GLN A 39 3.93 -19.84 29.79
CA GLN A 39 4.49 -20.73 30.81
C GLN A 39 5.34 -21.86 30.19
N GLN A 40 4.88 -22.46 29.10
CA GLN A 40 5.65 -23.48 28.37
C GLN A 40 6.94 -22.89 27.79
N ASN A 41 6.88 -21.70 27.20
CA ASN A 41 8.07 -21.02 26.70
C ASN A 41 9.07 -20.69 27.82
N ALA A 42 8.59 -20.28 29.00
CA ALA A 42 9.46 -20.05 30.16
C ALA A 42 10.17 -21.34 30.60
N SER A 43 9.44 -22.46 30.69
CA SER A 43 10.01 -23.77 31.06
C SER A 43 11.01 -24.28 30.02
N LEU A 44 10.72 -24.12 28.72
CA LEU A 44 11.64 -24.50 27.65
C LEU A 44 12.93 -23.67 27.68
N ARG A 45 12.81 -22.36 27.96
CA ARG A 45 13.97 -21.48 28.14
C ARG A 45 14.83 -21.90 29.33
N GLU A 46 14.21 -22.24 30.46
CA GLU A 46 14.92 -22.73 31.64
C GLU A 46 15.66 -24.05 31.35
N ARG A 47 15.01 -24.98 30.63
CA ARG A 47 15.66 -26.22 30.18
C ARG A 47 16.84 -25.97 29.24
N LEU A 48 16.74 -24.99 28.33
CA LEU A 48 17.85 -24.62 27.46
C LEU A 48 19.03 -24.03 28.24
N THR A 49 18.78 -23.21 29.27
CA THR A 49 19.84 -22.69 30.14
C THR A 49 20.51 -23.76 31.00
N GLN A 50 19.83 -24.87 31.29
CA GLN A 50 20.41 -26.02 31.99
C GLN A 50 21.21 -26.95 31.05
N VAL A 51 20.81 -27.06 29.78
CA VAL A 51 21.52 -27.86 28.75
C VAL A 51 22.76 -27.13 28.23
N TYR A 52 22.75 -25.79 28.27
CA TYR A 52 23.89 -24.94 27.94
C TYR A 52 24.14 -23.92 29.07
N PRO A 53 24.84 -24.29 30.16
CA PRO A 53 25.35 -23.29 31.08
C PRO A 53 26.35 -22.41 30.29
N ALA A 54 26.13 -21.10 30.35
CA ALA A 54 26.87 -20.10 29.59
C ALA A 54 28.39 -20.35 29.67
N THR A 55 28.99 -20.69 28.52
CA THR A 55 30.43 -20.46 28.34
C THR A 55 30.60 -18.96 28.16
N GLU A 56 31.05 -18.30 29.22
CA GLU A 56 31.64 -16.96 29.12
C GLU A 56 32.76 -17.00 28.07
N LEU A 57 32.64 -16.21 27.00
CA LEU A 57 33.77 -15.84 26.18
C LEU A 57 34.14 -14.39 26.53
N PRO A 58 35.39 -14.12 26.94
CA PRO A 58 35.81 -12.79 27.30
C PRO A 58 35.95 -11.91 26.05
N ALA A 59 35.58 -10.64 26.22
CA ALA A 59 35.98 -9.59 25.32
C ALA A 59 37.52 -9.45 25.34
N ALA A 60 38.19 -9.66 24.20
CA ALA A 60 39.40 -8.94 23.75
C ALA A 60 40.04 -9.63 22.53
N ASN A 61 40.03 -8.94 21.38
CA ASN A 61 41.23 -8.42 20.71
C ASN A 61 41.01 -8.27 19.21
N LEU A 62 40.87 -7.01 18.79
CA LEU A 62 41.24 -6.57 17.46
C LEU A 62 42.76 -6.72 17.32
N SER A 63 43.20 -7.11 16.14
CA SER A 63 44.60 -7.37 15.74
C SER A 63 45.13 -8.75 16.15
N ALA A 64 45.10 -9.71 15.22
CA ALA A 64 46.30 -10.04 14.44
C ALA A 64 46.06 -11.23 13.49
N VAL A 65 46.73 -11.16 12.33
CA VAL A 65 47.15 -12.28 11.45
C VAL A 65 46.04 -12.97 10.66
N ALA A 66 45.75 -12.50 9.44
CA ALA A 66 46.40 -12.93 8.20
C ALA A 66 46.22 -14.42 7.86
N ARG A 67 45.21 -14.69 7.01
CA ARG A 67 45.25 -15.55 5.80
C ARG A 67 43.81 -15.91 5.42
N LEU A 68 43.25 -15.14 4.49
CA LEU A 68 42.05 -15.57 3.75
C LEU A 68 42.53 -16.37 2.53
N PRO A 69 41.97 -17.56 2.23
CA PRO A 69 42.25 -18.26 0.98
C PRO A 69 41.68 -17.45 -0.20
N GLU A 70 42.52 -17.18 -1.20
CA GLU A 70 42.11 -16.51 -2.43
C GLU A 70 41.04 -17.34 -3.17
N SER A 71 40.00 -16.66 -3.64
CA SER A 71 38.89 -17.25 -4.38
C SER A 71 39.28 -17.56 -5.84
N PRO A 72 38.82 -18.67 -6.46
CA PRO A 72 39.38 -19.20 -7.71
C PRO A 72 39.00 -18.45 -9.01
N TRP A 73 38.40 -17.28 -8.94
CA TRP A 73 37.83 -16.61 -10.12
C TRP A 73 38.38 -15.20 -10.32
N GLN A 74 39.70 -15.06 -10.39
CA GLN A 74 40.31 -13.92 -11.07
C GLN A 74 40.56 -14.25 -12.54
N ARG A 75 39.72 -13.66 -13.40
CA ARG A 75 39.92 -13.63 -14.86
C ARG A 75 41.15 -12.78 -15.18
N GLN A 76 42.17 -13.39 -15.77
CA GLN A 76 43.32 -12.69 -16.30
C GLN A 76 42.97 -11.87 -17.56
N PRO A 77 43.61 -10.71 -17.79
CA PRO A 77 43.56 -9.99 -19.06
C PRO A 77 44.49 -10.70 -20.07
N SER A 78 43.93 -11.16 -21.19
CA SER A 78 44.70 -11.88 -22.21
C SER A 78 45.66 -10.94 -22.97
N HIS A 79 46.94 -11.32 -22.99
CA HIS A 79 48.02 -10.64 -23.67
C HIS A 79 47.94 -10.81 -25.20
N LYS A 80 48.32 -9.75 -25.92
CA LYS A 80 48.54 -9.71 -27.37
C LYS A 80 49.69 -10.65 -27.77
N LEU A 81 49.53 -11.45 -28.83
CA LEU A 81 50.54 -11.72 -29.89
C LEU A 81 49.91 -12.57 -31.05
N PRO A 82 50.58 -12.80 -32.20
CA PRO A 82 50.30 -12.20 -33.51
C PRO A 82 49.60 -13.14 -34.54
N PHE A 83 49.06 -12.54 -35.60
CA PHE A 83 48.35 -13.20 -36.72
C PHE A 83 49.25 -14.10 -37.59
N PRO A 84 48.68 -15.16 -38.20
CA PRO A 84 49.09 -15.70 -39.50
C PRO A 84 47.99 -15.57 -40.58
N PRO A 85 48.33 -15.69 -41.88
CA PRO A 85 47.56 -15.13 -42.99
C PRO A 85 46.50 -16.08 -43.59
N ASP A 86 45.52 -15.44 -44.23
CA ASP A 86 44.64 -15.88 -45.32
C ASP A 86 43.76 -17.13 -45.14
N SER A 87 42.47 -16.89 -44.86
CA SER A 87 41.37 -17.71 -45.33
C SER A 87 40.11 -16.84 -45.47
N GLU A 88 39.64 -16.72 -46.71
CA GLU A 88 38.41 -16.02 -47.10
C GLU A 88 37.20 -16.59 -46.34
N PHE A 89 36.53 -15.72 -45.57
CA PHE A 89 35.16 -15.94 -45.12
C PHE A 89 34.25 -14.84 -45.66
N PRO A 90 33.01 -15.16 -46.07
CA PRO A 90 32.12 -14.21 -46.73
C PRO A 90 31.68 -13.10 -45.78
N SER A 91 31.48 -11.91 -46.35
CA SER A 91 31.23 -10.65 -45.65
C SER A 91 30.06 -10.73 -44.66
N PRO A 92 30.18 -10.18 -43.43
CA PRO A 92 29.08 -10.16 -42.49
C PRO A 92 28.02 -9.16 -42.92
N ILE A 93 26.79 -9.66 -43.04
CA ILE A 93 25.56 -8.88 -43.18
C ILE A 93 25.54 -7.81 -42.08
N LYS A 94 25.41 -6.54 -42.48
CA LYS A 94 25.28 -5.40 -41.57
C LYS A 94 23.98 -5.53 -40.77
N VAL A 95 24.05 -6.16 -39.60
CA VAL A 95 22.99 -6.05 -38.59
C VAL A 95 23.04 -4.63 -38.05
N ALA A 96 22.00 -3.85 -38.35
CA ALA A 96 21.83 -2.51 -37.79
C ALA A 96 21.84 -2.61 -36.25
N ARG A 97 22.87 -2.02 -35.61
CA ARG A 97 22.89 -1.85 -34.16
C ARG A 97 21.65 -1.05 -33.76
N PRO A 98 20.80 -1.54 -32.84
CA PRO A 98 19.76 -0.70 -32.30
C PRO A 98 20.44 0.46 -31.58
N ASN A 99 20.09 1.69 -31.96
CA ASN A 99 20.53 2.89 -31.25
C ASN A 99 20.05 2.77 -29.79
N ILE A 100 20.99 2.51 -28.89
CA ILE A 100 20.75 2.49 -27.43
C ILE A 100 20.49 3.94 -27.03
N THR A 101 19.22 4.34 -27.11
CA THR A 101 18.77 5.64 -26.63
C THR A 101 18.82 5.61 -25.11
N LYS A 102 19.57 6.53 -24.49
CA LYS A 102 19.64 6.60 -23.02
C LYS A 102 18.22 6.86 -22.48
N PRO A 103 17.74 6.09 -21.50
CA PRO A 103 16.41 6.29 -20.93
C PRO A 103 16.32 7.69 -20.30
N LEU A 104 15.16 8.35 -20.46
CA LEU A 104 14.88 9.62 -19.80
C LEU A 104 15.08 9.48 -18.28
N PRO A 105 15.54 10.51 -17.54
CA PRO A 105 15.81 10.38 -16.10
C PRO A 105 14.63 9.82 -15.28
N SER A 106 13.38 10.11 -15.66
CA SER A 106 12.18 9.54 -15.02
C SER A 106 11.98 8.05 -15.30
N GLN A 107 12.36 7.58 -16.49
CA GLN A 107 12.28 6.17 -16.86
C GLN A 107 13.37 5.35 -16.17
N ALA A 108 14.58 5.90 -16.03
CA ALA A 108 15.66 5.29 -15.27
C ALA A 108 15.30 5.17 -13.78
N ALA A 109 14.72 6.22 -13.19
CA ALA A 109 14.24 6.19 -11.80
C ALA A 109 13.11 5.16 -11.61
N ALA A 110 12.16 5.06 -12.55
CA ALA A 110 11.10 4.05 -12.50
C ALA A 110 11.66 2.62 -12.57
N ALA A 111 12.64 2.36 -13.45
CA ALA A 111 13.28 1.05 -13.54
C ALA A 111 14.08 0.70 -12.28
N ALA A 112 14.74 1.68 -11.65
CA ALA A 112 15.47 1.47 -10.41
C ALA A 112 14.54 1.08 -9.24
N ARG A 113 13.28 1.55 -9.23
CA ARG A 113 12.28 1.17 -8.21
C ARG A 113 11.96 -0.32 -8.23
N THR A 114 11.99 -0.97 -9.39
CA THR A 114 11.77 -2.42 -9.50
C THR A 114 12.78 -3.24 -8.69
N PHE A 115 14.00 -2.72 -8.53
CA PHE A 115 15.09 -3.36 -7.78
C PHE A 115 15.28 -2.77 -6.39
N SER A 116 14.48 -1.78 -6.02
CA SER A 116 14.53 -1.19 -4.69
C SER A 116 13.82 -2.11 -3.70
N PRO A 117 14.30 -2.24 -2.45
CA PRO A 117 13.59 -2.96 -1.42
C PRO A 117 12.17 -2.42 -1.26
N SER A 118 11.21 -3.31 -1.02
CA SER A 118 9.85 -2.93 -0.67
C SER A 118 9.86 -1.98 0.52
N SER A 119 9.15 -0.87 0.40
CA SER A 119 9.06 0.10 1.50
C SER A 119 8.36 -0.52 2.71
N ALA A 120 8.78 -0.11 3.91
CA ALA A 120 8.18 -0.57 5.16
C ALA A 120 6.71 -0.14 5.30
N ASN A 121 6.27 0.88 4.54
CA ASN A 121 4.92 1.45 4.57
C ASN A 121 4.11 1.03 3.33
N GLN A 122 4.14 -0.25 2.97
CA GLN A 122 3.28 -0.77 1.90
C GLN A 122 1.81 -0.53 2.26
N GLY A 123 1.13 0.26 1.43
CA GLY A 123 -0.23 0.68 1.73
C GLY A 123 -0.73 1.75 0.79
N PHE A 124 -1.95 2.16 1.04
CA PHE A 124 -2.69 3.07 0.18
C PHE A 124 -3.24 4.22 1.01
N LYS A 125 -3.34 5.40 0.40
CA LYS A 125 -3.99 6.52 1.05
C LYS A 125 -4.63 7.45 0.04
N TYR A 126 -5.61 8.21 0.53
CA TYR A 126 -6.14 9.34 -0.20
C TYR A 126 -5.32 10.59 0.10
N LEU A 127 -4.95 11.32 -0.95
CA LEU A 127 -4.52 12.71 -0.84
C LEU A 127 -5.66 13.63 -1.24
N TYR A 128 -5.89 14.64 -0.41
CA TYR A 128 -6.94 15.61 -0.63
C TYR A 128 -6.35 16.89 -1.22
N VAL A 129 -6.66 17.15 -2.48
CA VAL A 129 -6.12 18.28 -3.22
C VAL A 129 -7.22 19.33 -3.42
N PRO A 130 -6.97 20.60 -3.09
CA PRO A 130 -7.96 21.66 -3.30
C PRO A 130 -8.22 21.87 -4.79
N VAL A 131 -9.49 22.11 -5.14
CA VAL A 131 -9.94 22.41 -6.50
C VAL A 131 -10.89 23.59 -6.49
N GLN A 132 -10.73 24.50 -7.44
CA GLN A 132 -11.59 25.69 -7.53
C GLN A 132 -13.05 25.34 -7.83
N ARG A 133 -13.26 24.32 -8.67
CA ARG A 133 -14.59 23.85 -9.07
C ARG A 133 -14.52 22.37 -9.43
N ARG A 134 -15.65 21.67 -9.25
CA ARG A 134 -15.83 20.33 -9.81
C ARG A 134 -15.77 20.39 -11.34
N ILE A 135 -15.06 19.44 -11.93
CA ILE A 135 -14.96 19.23 -13.37
C ILE A 135 -15.11 17.74 -13.66
N PRO A 136 -15.46 17.34 -14.89
CA PRO A 136 -15.50 15.92 -15.24
C PRO A 136 -14.16 15.23 -14.96
N ILE A 137 -14.20 13.99 -14.44
CA ILE A 137 -12.99 13.22 -14.08
C ILE A 137 -12.01 13.11 -15.26
N SER A 138 -12.52 12.99 -16.49
CA SER A 138 -11.70 12.97 -17.71
C SER A 138 -10.89 14.27 -17.89
N GLN A 139 -11.52 15.43 -17.70
CA GLN A 139 -10.85 16.72 -17.75
C GLN A 139 -9.84 16.87 -16.61
N LEU A 140 -10.19 16.39 -15.41
CA LEU A 140 -9.28 16.41 -14.27
C LEU A 140 -8.03 15.57 -14.53
N ARG A 141 -8.18 14.36 -15.06
CA ARG A 141 -7.05 13.52 -15.48
C ARG A 141 -6.17 14.22 -16.51
N ASN A 142 -6.76 14.92 -17.47
CA ASN A 142 -6.00 15.72 -18.44
C ASN A 142 -5.22 16.86 -17.77
N ARG A 143 -5.79 17.53 -16.76
CA ARG A 143 -5.10 18.58 -16.00
C ARG A 143 -3.95 18.02 -15.16
N ILE A 144 -4.15 16.89 -14.48
CA ILE A 144 -3.10 16.19 -13.73
C ILE A 144 -1.92 15.86 -14.65
N ARG A 145 -2.18 15.34 -15.87
CA ARG A 145 -1.13 15.06 -16.87
C ARG A 145 -0.39 16.32 -17.31
N ARG A 146 -1.08 17.45 -17.46
CA ARG A 146 -0.45 18.76 -17.80
C ARG A 146 0.44 19.30 -16.69
N LEU A 147 0.22 18.89 -15.44
CA LEU A 147 1.12 19.17 -14.31
C LEU A 147 2.33 18.23 -14.28
N HIS A 148 2.51 17.39 -15.31
CA HIS A 148 3.56 16.36 -15.38
C HIS A 148 3.48 15.33 -14.24
N ILE A 149 2.29 15.16 -13.67
CA ILE A 149 2.01 14.11 -12.69
C ILE A 149 1.67 12.83 -13.44
N ASN A 150 2.30 11.73 -13.06
CA ASN A 150 2.04 10.45 -13.71
C ASN A 150 0.70 9.87 -13.23
N SER A 151 -0.31 9.97 -14.10
CA SER A 151 -1.66 9.46 -13.83
C SER A 151 -1.75 7.95 -13.62
N SER A 152 -0.72 7.15 -13.95
CA SER A 152 -0.75 5.70 -13.71
C SER A 152 -0.60 5.33 -12.23
N HIS A 153 -0.02 6.22 -11.41
CA HIS A 153 0.12 6.00 -9.97
C HIS A 153 -1.08 6.52 -9.16
N VAL A 154 -2.02 7.20 -9.82
CA VAL A 154 -3.29 7.61 -9.24
C VAL A 154 -4.34 6.55 -9.56
N LEU A 155 -4.66 5.74 -8.56
CA LEU A 155 -5.48 4.53 -8.68
C LEU A 155 -6.97 4.86 -8.86
N ASP A 156 -7.46 5.86 -8.12
CA ASP A 156 -8.83 6.36 -8.21
C ASP A 156 -8.87 7.88 -7.98
N ILE A 157 -9.93 8.51 -8.48
CA ILE A 157 -10.19 9.93 -8.32
C ILE A 157 -11.68 10.12 -8.04
N HIS A 158 -12.01 10.72 -6.90
CA HIS A 158 -13.38 11.10 -6.57
C HIS A 158 -13.44 12.46 -5.88
N TYR A 159 -14.66 12.98 -5.72
CA TYR A 159 -14.92 14.28 -5.10
C TYR A 159 -15.64 14.09 -3.75
N PRO A 160 -14.91 14.10 -2.62
CA PRO A 160 -15.55 14.01 -1.31
C PRO A 160 -16.31 15.29 -0.95
N ASP A 161 -15.89 16.45 -1.46
CA ASP A 161 -16.52 17.77 -1.24
C ASP A 161 -16.53 18.61 -2.54
N HIS A 162 -17.14 19.78 -2.55
CA HIS A 162 -17.27 20.68 -3.70
C HIS A 162 -15.93 21.30 -4.13
N HIS A 163 -15.00 21.48 -3.18
CA HIS A 163 -13.71 22.14 -3.39
C HIS A 163 -12.51 21.23 -3.16
N LEU A 164 -12.75 19.92 -3.12
CA LEU A 164 -11.72 18.94 -2.79
C LEU A 164 -11.81 17.76 -3.76
N VAL A 165 -10.65 17.31 -4.24
CA VAL A 165 -10.53 16.02 -4.92
C VAL A 165 -9.73 15.07 -4.04
N ALA A 166 -10.19 13.84 -3.92
CA ALA A 166 -9.44 12.75 -3.32
C ALA A 166 -8.72 11.95 -4.42
N LEU A 167 -7.41 11.77 -4.26
CA LEU A 167 -6.56 10.96 -5.14
C LEU A 167 -6.09 9.73 -4.38
N LEU A 168 -6.54 8.54 -4.79
CA LEU A 168 -6.06 7.28 -4.21
C LEU A 168 -4.67 6.95 -4.79
N ILE A 169 -3.67 6.77 -3.93
CA ILE A 169 -2.29 6.48 -4.34
C ILE A 169 -1.68 5.38 -3.48
N HIS A 170 -0.58 4.79 -3.98
CA HIS A 170 0.33 4.01 -3.13
C HIS A 170 1.17 4.96 -2.26
N ASN A 171 1.46 4.56 -1.03
CA ASN A 171 2.22 5.37 -0.07
C ASN A 171 3.60 5.80 -0.60
N ASP A 172 4.29 4.92 -1.35
CA ASP A 172 5.61 5.24 -1.93
C ASP A 172 5.59 6.38 -2.96
N TYR A 173 4.41 6.68 -3.54
CA TYR A 173 4.26 7.78 -4.49
C TYR A 173 3.93 9.11 -3.82
N ASP A 174 3.61 9.12 -2.52
CA ASP A 174 3.16 10.33 -1.82
C ASP A 174 4.17 11.47 -1.87
N SER A 175 5.43 11.20 -1.55
CA SER A 175 6.48 12.22 -1.51
C SER A 175 6.74 12.82 -2.90
N GLU A 176 6.73 11.98 -3.94
CA GLU A 176 6.86 12.43 -5.33
C GLU A 176 5.67 13.28 -5.76
N LEU A 177 4.44 12.84 -5.48
CA LEU A 177 3.22 13.55 -5.83
C LEU A 177 3.15 14.90 -5.12
N ARG A 178 3.44 14.95 -3.81
CA ARG A 178 3.52 16.20 -3.04
C ARG A 178 4.57 17.15 -3.62
N SER A 179 5.76 16.63 -3.95
CA SER A 179 6.82 17.43 -4.58
C SER A 179 6.35 18.01 -5.93
N GLN A 180 5.65 17.23 -6.74
CA GLN A 180 5.11 17.68 -8.03
C GLN A 180 4.02 18.75 -7.86
N LEU A 181 3.10 18.58 -6.91
CA LEU A 181 2.05 19.56 -6.61
C LEU A 181 2.62 20.87 -6.05
N ASN A 182 3.60 20.78 -5.15
CA ASN A 182 4.26 21.95 -4.54
C ASN A 182 4.98 22.83 -5.57
N LYS A 183 5.47 22.29 -6.68
CA LYS A 183 6.06 23.09 -7.78
C LYS A 183 5.07 24.11 -8.36
N PHE A 184 3.77 23.86 -8.21
CA PHE A 184 2.69 24.74 -8.67
C PHE A 184 1.98 25.44 -7.49
N ALA A 185 2.58 25.45 -6.31
CA ALA A 185 1.99 25.99 -5.08
C ALA A 185 0.63 25.36 -4.71
N ILE A 186 0.45 24.09 -5.06
CA ILE A 186 -0.75 23.32 -4.69
C ILE A 186 -0.43 22.55 -3.41
N THR A 187 -0.96 23.03 -2.29
CA THR A 187 -0.82 22.38 -0.98
C THR A 187 -1.88 21.29 -0.81
N VAL A 188 -1.46 20.10 -0.39
CA VAL A 188 -2.35 19.00 -0.01
C VAL A 188 -2.99 19.30 1.35
N ARG A 189 -4.27 18.97 1.52
CA ARG A 189 -5.01 19.15 2.78
C ARG A 189 -4.92 17.88 3.63
N ASP A 190 -4.06 17.90 4.64
CA ASP A 190 -3.76 16.72 5.46
C ASP A 190 -4.77 16.50 6.59
N GLU A 191 -5.49 17.55 6.99
CA GLU A 191 -6.44 17.54 8.10
C GLU A 191 -7.84 17.06 7.69
N TYR A 192 -8.04 16.69 6.42
CA TYR A 192 -9.34 16.21 5.96
C TYR A 192 -9.52 14.74 6.30
N ASP A 193 -10.38 14.47 7.28
CA ASP A 193 -10.83 13.12 7.62
C ASP A 193 -12.16 12.84 6.90
N PRO A 194 -12.23 11.88 5.96
CA PRO A 194 -13.48 11.56 5.26
C PRO A 194 -14.56 10.96 6.17
N LEU A 195 -14.20 10.45 7.35
CA LEU A 195 -15.12 9.89 8.33
C LEU A 195 -15.66 10.94 9.31
N ASP A 196 -15.14 12.17 9.28
CA ASP A 196 -15.58 13.22 10.18
C ASP A 196 -17.03 13.64 9.84
N PRO A 197 -17.98 13.50 10.79
CA PRO A 197 -19.37 13.89 10.59
C PRO A 197 -19.56 15.38 10.31
N THR A 198 -18.56 16.25 10.59
CA THR A 198 -18.63 17.68 10.27
C THR A 198 -18.56 17.98 8.78
N ASN A 199 -18.11 17.01 7.96
CA ASN A 199 -18.14 17.14 6.50
C ASN A 199 -19.58 17.05 5.93
N LEU A 200 -20.52 16.50 6.70
CA LEU A 200 -21.93 16.39 6.33
C LEU A 200 -22.64 17.74 6.54
N ARG A 201 -22.55 18.62 5.53
CA ARG A 201 -23.04 20.01 5.58
C ARG A 201 -24.46 20.23 5.03
N ASP A 202 -25.14 19.17 4.58
CA ASP A 202 -26.51 19.31 4.09
C ASP A 202 -27.44 19.71 5.26
N PRO A 203 -28.19 20.82 5.14
CA PRO A 203 -29.18 21.22 6.15
C PRO A 203 -30.21 20.13 6.46
N ALA A 204 -30.47 19.20 5.53
CA ALA A 204 -31.36 18.06 5.74
C ALA A 204 -30.90 17.15 6.89
N TRP A 205 -29.60 17.11 7.19
CA TRP A 205 -29.00 16.27 8.24
C TRP A 205 -28.76 17.03 9.54
N SER A 206 -29.21 18.29 9.64
CA SER A 206 -29.06 19.10 10.85
C SER A 206 -29.74 18.48 12.07
N LYS A 207 -30.80 17.69 11.85
CA LYS A 207 -31.57 16.99 12.89
C LYS A 207 -31.04 15.60 13.25
N TRP A 208 -30.06 15.09 12.51
CA TRP A 208 -29.51 13.75 12.76
C TRP A 208 -28.66 13.75 14.03
N SER A 209 -28.66 12.64 14.75
CA SER A 209 -27.77 12.49 15.89
C SER A 209 -26.31 12.46 15.44
N TYR A 210 -25.38 12.69 16.37
CA TYR A 210 -23.95 12.57 16.06
C TYR A 210 -23.61 11.16 15.55
N GLN A 211 -24.17 10.11 16.15
CA GLN A 211 -23.90 8.73 15.74
C GLN A 211 -24.44 8.44 14.34
N ASP A 212 -25.67 8.87 14.01
CA ASP A 212 -26.23 8.68 12.67
C ASP A 212 -25.35 9.33 11.59
N LYS A 213 -24.73 10.48 11.91
CA LYS A 213 -23.80 11.15 11.00
C LYS A 213 -22.50 10.38 10.82
N VAL A 214 -21.95 9.81 11.90
CA VAL A 214 -20.74 8.98 11.84
C VAL A 214 -21.01 7.72 11.01
N ASP A 215 -22.12 7.05 11.26
CA ASP A 215 -22.50 5.83 10.55
C ASP A 215 -22.72 6.13 9.06
N TYR A 216 -23.39 7.24 8.75
CA TYR A 216 -23.62 7.68 7.37
C TYR A 216 -22.34 8.10 6.64
N ALA A 217 -21.44 8.85 7.31
CA ALA A 217 -20.16 9.23 6.73
C ALA A 217 -19.32 7.99 6.40
N SER A 218 -19.29 7.02 7.33
CA SER A 218 -18.61 5.73 7.16
C SER A 218 -19.19 4.93 6.01
N GLY A 219 -20.52 4.80 5.94
CA GLY A 219 -21.22 4.14 4.83
C GLY A 219 -20.94 4.81 3.49
N THR A 220 -21.03 6.14 3.43
CA THR A 220 -20.75 6.91 2.21
C THR A 220 -19.31 6.75 1.73
N PHE A 221 -18.35 6.71 2.66
CA PHE A 221 -16.95 6.45 2.35
C PHE A 221 -16.76 5.05 1.76
N ALA A 222 -17.35 4.02 2.39
CA ALA A 222 -17.30 2.65 1.89
C ALA A 222 -17.96 2.51 0.50
N ASP A 223 -19.13 3.13 0.30
CA ASP A 223 -19.86 3.18 -0.98
C ASP A 223 -19.04 3.81 -2.11
N CYS A 224 -18.17 4.77 -1.79
CA CYS A 224 -17.23 5.34 -2.77
C CYS A 224 -16.01 4.43 -3.00
N LEU A 225 -15.48 3.86 -1.92
CA LEU A 225 -14.22 3.11 -1.92
C LEU A 225 -14.34 1.74 -2.59
N ILE A 226 -15.44 1.00 -2.36
CA ILE A 226 -15.63 -0.34 -2.93
C ILE A 226 -15.62 -0.27 -4.48
N PRO A 227 -16.42 0.58 -5.15
CA PRO A 227 -16.35 0.74 -6.60
C PRO A 227 -15.01 1.30 -7.09
N ALA A 228 -14.33 2.14 -6.29
CA ALA A 228 -13.00 2.63 -6.62
C ALA A 228 -11.99 1.48 -6.71
N ILE A 229 -11.96 0.59 -5.72
CA ILE A 229 -11.09 -0.59 -5.72
C ILE A 229 -11.42 -1.51 -6.89
N ARG A 230 -12.71 -1.74 -7.20
CA ARG A 230 -13.14 -2.56 -8.35
C ARG A 230 -12.60 -2.08 -9.70
N ARG A 231 -12.33 -0.78 -9.85
CA ARG A 231 -11.77 -0.21 -11.09
C ARG A 231 -10.24 -0.33 -11.19
N ILE A 232 -9.57 -0.68 -10.10
CA ILE A 232 -8.12 -0.88 -10.06
C ILE A 232 -7.76 -2.18 -10.80
N ARG A 233 -6.57 -2.23 -11.42
CA ARG A 233 -6.08 -3.43 -12.10
C ARG A 233 -5.72 -4.53 -11.10
N ALA A 234 -5.97 -5.79 -11.48
CA ALA A 234 -5.92 -6.97 -10.60
C ALA A 234 -4.71 -7.07 -9.65
N PRO A 235 -3.44 -6.85 -10.05
CA PRO A 235 -2.32 -6.99 -9.11
C PRO A 235 -2.35 -5.98 -7.96
N VAL A 236 -2.89 -4.77 -8.21
CA VAL A 236 -2.97 -3.69 -7.22
C VAL A 236 -4.31 -3.70 -6.49
N GLN A 237 -5.38 -4.16 -7.16
CA GLN A 237 -6.72 -4.28 -6.61
C GLN A 237 -6.73 -5.16 -5.34
N ASP A 238 -6.10 -6.33 -5.41
CA ASP A 238 -6.05 -7.29 -4.31
C ASP A 238 -5.30 -6.73 -3.09
N ALA A 239 -4.15 -6.09 -3.31
CA ALA A 239 -3.40 -5.42 -2.25
C ALA A 239 -4.21 -4.25 -1.63
N ALA A 240 -4.88 -3.44 -2.45
CA ALA A 240 -5.70 -2.33 -1.96
C ALA A 240 -6.90 -2.82 -1.14
N ALA A 241 -7.61 -3.85 -1.60
CA ALA A 241 -8.73 -4.43 -0.89
C ALA A 241 -8.32 -4.94 0.50
N ARG A 242 -7.24 -5.73 0.58
CA ARG A 242 -6.74 -6.24 1.88
C ARG A 242 -6.35 -5.10 2.82
N PHE A 243 -5.64 -4.09 2.32
CA PHE A 243 -5.22 -2.95 3.12
C PHE A 243 -6.42 -2.22 3.75
N PHE A 244 -7.47 -1.93 2.98
CA PHE A 244 -8.63 -1.19 3.51
C PHE A 244 -9.50 -2.03 4.46
N ILE A 245 -9.53 -3.36 4.29
CA ILE A 245 -10.16 -4.29 5.24
C ILE A 245 -9.38 -4.34 6.56
N GLU A 246 -8.05 -4.45 6.50
CA GLU A 246 -7.20 -4.46 7.71
C GLU A 246 -7.33 -3.15 8.51
N LYS A 247 -7.60 -2.04 7.83
CA LYS A 247 -7.89 -0.74 8.44
C LYS A 247 -9.34 -0.58 8.92
N SER A 248 -10.17 -1.62 8.80
CA SER A 248 -11.56 -1.64 9.23
C SER A 248 -12.43 -0.54 8.59
N PHE A 249 -12.10 -0.10 7.37
CA PHE A 249 -12.96 0.85 6.64
C PHE A 249 -14.23 0.18 6.09
N PHE A 250 -14.17 -1.13 5.89
CA PHE A 250 -15.31 -2.00 5.57
C PHE A 250 -14.95 -3.45 5.94
N GLY A 251 -15.94 -4.30 6.19
CA GLY A 251 -15.71 -5.67 6.65
C GLY A 251 -15.28 -6.64 5.54
N THR A 252 -14.91 -7.85 5.94
CA THR A 252 -14.45 -8.91 5.02
C THR A 252 -15.56 -9.40 4.08
N GLU A 253 -16.81 -9.17 4.44
CA GLU A 253 -17.99 -9.44 3.62
C GLU A 253 -18.03 -8.63 2.31
N ALA A 254 -17.30 -7.51 2.22
CA ALA A 254 -17.17 -6.75 0.98
C ALA A 254 -16.10 -7.33 0.03
N PHE A 255 -15.23 -8.23 0.51
CA PHE A 255 -14.17 -8.83 -0.33
C PHE A 255 -14.76 -9.57 -1.54
N PRO A 256 -15.75 -10.46 -1.41
CA PRO A 256 -16.41 -11.08 -2.56
C PRO A 256 -17.01 -10.05 -3.53
N GLU A 257 -17.66 -9.00 -3.02
CA GLU A 257 -18.28 -7.95 -3.83
C GLU A 257 -17.26 -7.21 -4.72
N ILE A 258 -16.02 -7.05 -4.24
CA ILE A 258 -14.94 -6.41 -4.98
C ILE A 258 -14.45 -7.29 -6.15
N PHE A 259 -14.45 -8.62 -6.01
CA PHE A 259 -13.90 -9.53 -7.02
C PHE A 259 -14.94 -10.21 -7.92
N HIS A 260 -16.23 -10.19 -7.56
CA HIS A 260 -17.28 -10.69 -8.44
C HIS A 260 -17.52 -9.70 -9.60
N HIS A 261 -17.27 -10.18 -10.82
CA HIS A 261 -17.70 -9.51 -12.04
C HIS A 261 -19.18 -9.87 -12.28
N ASN A 262 -20.04 -8.86 -12.33
CA ASN A 262 -21.34 -8.98 -13.00
C ASN A 262 -21.14 -8.82 -14.50
#